data_AF-A0A1H1WLT3-F1
#
_entry.id   AF-A0A1H1WLT3-F1
#
_cell.length_a   1.000
_cell.length_b   1.000
_cell.length_c   1.000
_cell.angle_alpha   90.00
_cell.angle_beta   90.00
_cell.angle_gamma   90.00
#
_symmetry.space_group_name_H-M   'P 1'
#
loop_
_entity.id
_entity.type
_entity.pdbx_description
1 polymer ?
#
loop_
_entity_poly.entity_id
_entity_poly.type
_entity_poly.pdbx_seq_one_letter_code
_entity_poly.pdbx_strand_id
1 'polypeptide(L)'
;MSTKQRNHLEAFLKNEMLQLKLMSFTIKKASKRFNLPKDQVKSTYLKVRSMIRKEAINRVIVYLLLSTIFLFVGIKSVQGNSGYIYLGGLLLGSAGMLSAFGYFILAIKGNSK
;
A
#
# COMPACT_ATOMS: atom_id res chain seq x y z
N MET A 1 3.20 -3.88 -27.97
CA MET A 1 3.40 -2.73 -27.05
C MET A 1 4.83 -2.74 -26.55
N SER A 2 5.57 -1.66 -26.77
CA SER A 2 6.98 -1.53 -26.33
C SER A 2 7.09 -1.51 -24.80
N THR A 3 8.19 -2.02 -24.25
CA THR A 3 8.50 -2.05 -22.81
C THR A 3 8.51 -0.67 -22.17
N LYS A 4 8.85 0.38 -22.93
CA LYS A 4 8.80 1.78 -22.46
C LYS A 4 7.35 2.27 -22.32
N GLN A 5 6.52 2.01 -23.32
CA GLN A 5 5.10 2.38 -23.34
C GLN A 5 4.31 1.63 -22.25
N ARG A 6 4.53 0.31 -22.19
CA ARG A 6 4.81 -0.46 -20.96
C ARG A 6 4.63 0.23 -19.61
N ASN A 7 5.80 0.64 -19.11
CA ASN A 7 6.06 1.26 -17.84
C ASN A 7 5.36 2.61 -17.70
N HIS A 8 5.24 3.41 -18.77
CA HIS A 8 4.52 4.67 -18.74
C HIS A 8 3.02 4.50 -18.48
N LEU A 9 2.39 3.48 -19.08
CA LEU A 9 0.99 3.14 -18.80
C LEU A 9 0.82 2.69 -17.35
N GLU A 10 1.68 1.78 -16.88
CA GLU A 10 1.62 1.29 -15.49
C GLU A 10 1.81 2.44 -14.48
N ALA A 11 2.76 3.35 -14.70
CA ALA A 11 2.98 4.51 -13.84
C ALA A 11 1.79 5.49 -13.84
N PHE A 12 1.19 5.74 -15.02
CA PHE A 12 0.00 6.58 -15.13
C PHE A 12 -1.18 5.99 -14.35
N LEU A 13 -1.43 4.68 -14.51
CA LEU A 13 -2.50 3.98 -13.81
C LEU A 13 -2.26 3.96 -12.29
N LYS A 14 -1.02 3.76 -11.85
CA LYS A 14 -0.66 3.83 -10.42
C LYS A 14 -1.00 5.19 -9.82
N ASN A 15 -0.64 6.29 -10.49
CA ASN A 15 -0.97 7.64 -10.02
C ASN A 15 -2.47 7.92 -9.97
N GLU A 16 -3.23 7.56 -11.01
CA GLU A 16 -4.67 7.79 -11.02
C GLU A 16 -5.40 6.94 -9.96
N MET A 17 -4.93 5.73 -9.67
CA MET A 17 -5.46 4.89 -8.57
C MET A 17 -5.18 5.47 -7.19
N LEU A 18 -3.98 6.02 -6.95
CA LEU A 18 -3.63 6.67 -5.69
C LEU A 18 -4.46 7.93 -5.44
N GLN A 19 -4.90 8.60 -6.50
CA GLN A 19 -5.82 9.73 -6.43
C GLN A 19 -7.29 9.32 -6.27
N LEU A 20 -7.59 8.03 -6.03
CA LEU A 20 -8.94 7.49 -5.84
C LEU A 20 -9.91 7.80 -6.99
N LYS A 21 -9.40 7.97 -8.21
CA LYS A 21 -10.25 8.23 -9.37
C LYS A 21 -11.02 6.98 -9.79
N LEU A 22 -12.25 7.20 -10.27
CA LEU A 22 -13.13 6.14 -10.76
C LEU A 22 -12.45 5.33 -11.88
N MET A 23 -12.49 4.00 -11.75
CA MET A 23 -11.88 3.06 -12.70
C MET A 23 -12.33 3.30 -14.15
N SER A 24 -13.64 3.52 -14.36
CA SER A 24 -14.21 3.77 -15.68
C SER A 24 -13.62 5.02 -16.34
N PHE A 25 -13.42 6.09 -15.57
CA PHE A 25 -12.82 7.33 -16.03
C PHE A 25 -11.33 7.15 -16.32
N THR A 26 -10.60 6.49 -15.42
CA THR A 26 -9.17 6.20 -15.56
C THR A 26 -8.89 5.35 -16.81
N ILE A 27 -9.69 4.30 -17.06
CA ILE A 27 -9.57 3.45 -18.26
C ILE A 27 -9.89 4.24 -19.53
N LYS A 28 -10.96 5.05 -19.54
CA LYS A 28 -11.33 5.88 -20.70
C LYS A 28 -10.22 6.90 -21.01
N LYS A 29 -9.64 7.52 -19.98
CA LYS A 29 -8.54 8.49 -20.09
C LYS A 29 -7.24 7.84 -20.57
N ALA A 30 -6.87 6.70 -20.02
CA ALA A 30 -5.68 5.96 -20.44
C ALA A 30 -5.82 5.42 -21.87
N SER A 31 -6.98 4.87 -22.24
CA SER A 31 -7.26 4.40 -23.60
C SER A 31 -7.06 5.51 -24.64
N LYS A 32 -7.60 6.71 -24.37
CA LYS A 32 -7.38 7.89 -25.23
C LYS A 32 -5.92 8.34 -25.26
N ARG A 33 -5.26 8.43 -24.11
CA ARG A 33 -3.90 8.98 -23.99
C ARG A 33 -2.84 8.09 -24.64
N PHE A 34 -2.98 6.77 -24.54
CA PHE A 34 -1.99 5.82 -25.03
C PHE A 34 -2.38 5.19 -26.38
N ASN A 35 -3.54 5.57 -26.94
CA ASN A 35 -4.14 4.99 -28.14
C ASN A 35 -4.23 3.45 -28.08
N LEU A 36 -4.78 2.94 -26.96
CA LEU A 36 -4.91 1.51 -26.70
C LEU A 36 -6.38 1.12 -26.54
N PRO A 37 -6.77 -0.11 -26.94
CA PRO A 37 -8.12 -0.61 -26.70
C PRO A 37 -8.42 -0.70 -25.20
N LYS A 38 -9.67 -0.41 -24.83
CA LYS A 38 -10.10 -0.36 -23.43
C LYS A 38 -9.87 -1.67 -22.68
N ASP A 39 -10.00 -2.81 -23.35
CA ASP A 39 -9.80 -4.13 -22.74
C ASP A 39 -8.34 -4.36 -22.33
N GLN A 40 -7.40 -3.91 -23.15
CA GLN A 40 -5.97 -3.98 -22.83
C GLN A 40 -5.58 -3.03 -21.69
N VAL A 41 -6.20 -1.85 -21.63
CA VAL A 41 -6.02 -0.92 -20.51
C VAL A 41 -6.64 -1.48 -19.23
N LYS A 42 -7.81 -2.13 -19.32
CA LYS A 42 -8.50 -2.77 -18.20
C LYS A 42 -7.68 -3.92 -17.63
N SER A 43 -7.10 -4.79 -18.45
CA SER A 43 -6.22 -5.87 -17.97
C SER A 43 -4.98 -5.31 -17.26
N THR A 44 -4.36 -4.26 -17.83
CA THR A 44 -3.23 -3.58 -17.20
C THR A 44 -3.63 -2.90 -15.88
N TYR A 45 -4.82 -2.28 -15.84
CA TYR A 45 -5.38 -1.67 -14.62
C TYR A 45 -5.53 -2.71 -13.50
N LEU A 46 -6.09 -3.88 -13.79
CA LEU A 46 -6.24 -4.94 -12.79
C LEU A 46 -4.88 -5.47 -12.30
N LYS A 47 -3.90 -5.57 -13.20
CA LYS A 47 -2.52 -5.95 -12.84
C LYS A 47 -1.87 -4.93 -11.90
N VAL A 48 -1.95 -3.63 -12.23
CA VAL A 48 -1.41 -2.55 -11.38
C VAL A 48 -2.12 -2.52 -10.03
N ARG A 49 -3.45 -2.70 -10.00
CA ARG A 49 -4.22 -2.82 -8.74
C ARG A 49 -3.73 -3.99 -7.88
N SER A 50 -3.48 -5.15 -8.49
CA SER A 50 -2.92 -6.32 -7.79
C SER A 50 -1.52 -6.05 -7.23
N MET A 51 -0.65 -5.38 -8.01
CA MET A 51 0.69 -4.99 -7.54
C MET A 51 0.62 -4.05 -6.33
N ILE A 52 -0.22 -3.01 -6.38
CA ILE A 52 -0.42 -2.09 -5.24
C ILE A 52 -0.91 -2.86 -4.01
N ARG A 53 -1.83 -3.81 -4.19
CA ARG A 53 -2.33 -4.65 -3.09
C ARG A 53 -1.22 -5.51 -2.48
N LYS A 54 -0.39 -6.16 -3.31
CA LYS A 54 0.77 -6.94 -2.83
C LYS A 54 1.77 -6.06 -2.09
N GLU A 55 2.07 -4.88 -2.62
CA GLU A 55 2.97 -3.92 -1.98
C GLU A 55 2.40 -3.46 -0.62
N ALA A 56 1.09 -3.19 -0.54
CA ALA A 56 0.42 -2.85 0.72
C ALA A 56 0.49 -3.99 1.74
N ILE A 57 0.19 -5.24 1.35
CA ILE A 57 0.31 -6.41 2.23
C ILE A 57 1.74 -6.59 2.74
N ASN A 58 2.73 -6.44 1.86
CA ASN A 58 4.13 -6.55 2.28
C ASN A 58 4.48 -5.47 3.32
N ARG A 59 4.00 -4.24 3.12
CA ARG A 59 4.14 -3.17 4.12
C ARG A 59 3.44 -3.50 5.42
N VAL A 60 2.22 -4.05 5.40
CA VAL A 60 1.51 -4.52 6.61
C VAL A 60 2.40 -5.47 7.41
N ILE A 61 2.97 -6.49 6.76
CA ILE A 61 3.84 -7.48 7.41
C ILE A 61 5.05 -6.81 8.05
N VAL A 62 5.75 -5.94 7.30
CA VAL A 62 6.92 -5.23 7.80
C VAL A 62 6.58 -4.36 9.01
N TYR A 63 5.51 -3.56 8.92
CA TYR A 63 5.09 -2.71 10.03
C TYR A 63 4.64 -3.52 11.25
N LEU A 64 3.94 -4.64 11.07
CA LEU A 64 3.56 -5.52 12.18
C LEU A 64 4.78 -6.13 12.88
N LEU A 65 5.78 -6.59 12.12
CA LEU A 65 7.02 -7.13 12.68
C LEU A 65 7.77 -6.08 13.49
N LEU A 66 8.00 -4.90 12.91
CA LEU A 66 8.61 -3.76 13.62
C LEU A 66 7.82 -3.38 14.87
N SER A 67 6.50 -3.28 14.76
CA SER A 67 5.63 -2.93 15.89
C SER A 67 5.75 -3.94 17.03
N THR A 68 5.78 -5.22 16.71
CA THR A 68 5.88 -6.29 17.70
C THR A 68 7.23 -6.22 18.42
N ILE A 69 8.33 -5.94 17.70
CA ILE A 69 9.65 -5.74 18.29
C ILE A 69 9.65 -4.54 19.24
N PHE A 70 9.13 -3.39 18.81
CA PHE A 70 9.10 -2.18 19.63
C PHE A 70 8.19 -2.32 20.86
N LEU A 71 7.01 -2.94 20.71
CA LEU A 71 6.12 -3.26 21.83
C LEU A 71 6.81 -4.20 22.82
N PHE A 72 7.52 -5.23 22.34
CA PHE A 72 8.24 -6.16 23.19
C PHE A 72 9.35 -5.46 23.98
N VAL A 73 10.15 -4.61 23.33
CA VAL A 73 11.17 -3.78 23.99
C VAL A 73 10.54 -2.83 25.01
N GLY A 74 9.44 -2.17 24.65
CA GLY A 74 8.66 -1.31 25.55
C GLY A 74 8.21 -2.06 26.80
N ILE A 75 7.54 -3.20 26.64
CA ILE A 75 7.07 -4.04 27.76
C ILE A 75 8.22 -4.56 28.62
N LYS A 76 9.32 -5.03 28.02
CA LYS A 76 10.49 -5.52 28.76
C LYS A 76 11.18 -4.42 29.56
N SER A 77 11.24 -3.20 29.04
CA SER A 77 11.85 -2.07 29.74
C SER A 77 11.07 -1.59 30.98
N VAL A 78 9.79 -1.97 31.11
CA VAL A 78 8.99 -1.79 32.35
C VAL A 78 9.66 -2.46 33.54
N GLN A 79 10.28 -3.63 33.32
CA GLN A 79 10.94 -4.40 34.37
C GLN A 79 12.34 -3.87 34.71
N GLY A 80 12.92 -3.00 33.87
CA GLY A 80 14.31 -2.51 33.99
C GLY A 80 14.47 -1.05 34.41
N ASN A 81 13.40 -0.40 34.91
CA ASN A 81 13.40 0.98 35.42
C ASN A 81 13.97 2.05 34.46
N SER A 82 13.80 1.86 33.14
CA SER A 82 14.28 2.79 32.10
C SER A 82 13.11 3.48 31.39
N GLY A 83 12.56 4.53 32.03
CA GLY A 83 11.30 5.18 31.62
C GLY A 83 11.25 5.71 30.18
N TYR A 84 12.36 6.21 29.62
CA TYR A 84 12.39 6.72 28.24
C TYR A 84 12.34 5.60 27.18
N ILE A 85 12.93 4.45 27.48
CA ILE A 85 12.95 3.28 26.58
C ILE A 85 11.56 2.65 26.52
N TYR A 86 10.86 2.65 27.67
CA TYR A 86 9.47 2.22 27.79
C TYR A 86 8.52 3.04 26.92
N LEU A 87 8.54 4.36 27.10
CA LEU A 87 7.61 5.24 26.40
C LEU A 87 7.85 5.23 24.88
N GLY A 88 9.13 5.25 24.47
CA GLY A 88 9.52 5.19 23.07
C GLY A 88 9.15 3.86 22.39
N GLY A 89 9.43 2.73 23.03
CA GLY A 89 9.09 1.41 22.51
C GLY A 89 7.58 1.20 22.35
N LEU A 90 6.78 1.62 23.34
CA LEU A 90 5.33 1.54 23.24
C LEU A 90 4.75 2.45 22.16
N LEU A 91 5.20 3.71 22.09
CA LEU A 91 4.71 4.66 21.09
C LEU A 91 5.06 4.23 19.66
N LEU A 92 6.30 3.80 19.41
CA LEU A 92 6.72 3.29 18.09
C LEU A 92 5.97 2.00 17.73
N GLY A 93 5.77 1.14 18.72
CA GLY A 93 4.97 -0.08 18.60
C GLY A 93 3.52 0.19 18.17
N SER A 94 2.82 1.06 18.89
CA SER A 94 1.45 1.46 18.58
C SER A 94 1.33 2.20 17.25
N ALA A 95 2.26 3.10 16.94
CA ALA A 95 2.26 3.84 15.67
C ALA A 95 2.47 2.91 14.46
N GLY A 96 3.37 1.93 14.58
CA GLY A 96 3.55 0.90 13.57
C GLY A 96 2.30 0.02 13.40
N MET A 97 1.60 -0.32 14.49
CA MET A 97 0.36 -1.10 14.45
C MET A 97 -0.75 -0.34 13.74
N LEU A 98 -0.91 0.96 14.03
CA LEU A 98 -1.85 1.85 13.34
C LEU A 98 -1.53 1.97 11.85
N SER A 99 -0.25 2.09 11.51
CA SER A 99 0.21 2.15 10.11
C SER A 99 -0.11 0.84 9.37
N ALA A 100 0.19 -0.30 9.99
CA ALA A 100 -0.16 -1.62 9.45
C ALA A 100 -1.67 -1.76 9.24
N PHE A 101 -2.48 -1.28 10.19
CA PHE A 101 -3.93 -1.30 10.06
C PHE A 101 -4.44 -0.45 8.89
N GLY A 102 -3.85 0.74 8.67
CA GLY A 102 -4.15 1.57 7.51
C GLY A 102 -3.85 0.88 6.17
N TYR A 103 -2.70 0.23 6.05
CA TYR A 103 -2.34 -0.55 4.85
C TYR A 103 -3.21 -1.80 4.68
N PHE A 104 -3.66 -2.41 5.78
CA PHE A 104 -4.55 -3.57 5.75
C PHE A 104 -5.93 -3.20 5.21
N ILE A 105 -6.49 -2.08 5.67
CA ILE A 105 -7.74 -1.53 5.12
C ILE A 105 -7.58 -1.24 3.62
N LEU A 106 -6.45 -0.64 3.20
CA LEU A 106 -6.16 -0.40 1.78
C LEU A 106 -6.15 -1.70 0.97
N ALA A 107 -5.58 -2.77 1.54
CA ALA A 107 -5.51 -4.09 0.90
C ALA A 107 -6.88 -4.80 0.82
N ILE A 108 -7.78 -4.59 1.78
CA ILE A 108 -9.10 -5.24 1.84
C ILE A 108 -10.19 -4.44 1.14
N LYS A 109 -10.25 -3.11 1.33
CA LYS A 109 -11.26 -2.25 0.68
C LYS A 109 -11.07 -2.21 -0.84
N GLY A 110 -9.86 -2.50 -1.31
CA GLY A 110 -9.57 -2.80 -2.71
C GLY A 110 -10.19 -4.10 -3.24
N ASN A 111 -10.97 -4.86 -2.45
CA ASN A 111 -11.66 -6.09 -2.84
C ASN A 111 -13.15 -5.89 -3.14
N SER A 112 -13.69 -4.67 -2.99
CA SER A 112 -15.05 -4.39 -3.45
C SER A 112 -15.08 -4.54 -4.97
N LYS A 113 -15.78 -5.58 -5.41
CA LYS A 113 -16.14 -5.84 -6.81
C LYS A 113 -16.97 -4.69 -7.36
#